data_AF-A0A7Z9UQP7-F1
#
_entry.id   AF-A0A7Z9UQP7-F1
#
_cell.length_a   1.000
_cell.length_b   1.000
_cell.length_c   1.000
_cell.angle_alpha   90.00
_cell.angle_beta   90.00
_cell.angle_gamma   90.00
#
_symmetry.space_group_name_H-M   'P 1'
#
loop_
_entity.id
_entity.type
_entity.pdbx_description
1 polymer ?
#
loop_
_entity_poly.entity_id
_entity_poly.type
_entity_poly.pdbx_seq_one_letter_code
_entity_poly.pdbx_strand_id
1 'polypeptide(L)'
;METVDDFATLEISIKPPRGRPSLAYGRTQINGNFNPGDGLAMSRIAQKERAYIYEFARFLRTHVPGFEESDLHVVAPLTCARGGKSLESVYIVTAEDVARSARFDDVICIYYDDKKYYPGGCDIPYRMLLPVKVDGLLAAGKSAVKRGPQIRQRYCVQLMGQAARVAASLAVKNRVEPRHLEVRELQKTLHSLGSEMGMETRLRKLGII
;
A
#
# COMPACT_ATOMS: atom_id res chain seq x y z
N MET A 1 6.63 -24.93 7.77
CA MET A 1 5.45 -24.28 7.17
C MET A 1 4.24 -24.99 7.72
N GLU A 2 3.35 -24.28 8.40
CA GLU A 2 2.12 -24.85 8.94
C GLU A 2 0.93 -24.52 8.04
N THR A 3 -0.12 -25.34 8.10
CA THR A 3 -1.38 -25.12 7.38
C THR A 3 -2.52 -24.79 8.36
N VAL A 4 -3.45 -23.96 7.89
CA VAL A 4 -4.71 -23.64 8.56
C VAL A 4 -5.83 -24.21 7.70
N ASP A 5 -6.41 -25.33 8.16
CA ASP A 5 -7.50 -26.07 7.51
C ASP A 5 -7.38 -26.12 5.96
N ASP A 6 -6.16 -26.31 5.46
CA ASP A 6 -5.75 -26.37 4.06
C ASP A 6 -6.05 -25.14 3.17
N PHE A 7 -6.58 -24.04 3.72
CA PHE A 7 -6.88 -22.82 2.97
C PHE A 7 -5.82 -21.73 3.13
N ALA A 8 -4.98 -21.80 4.16
CA ALA A 8 -3.87 -20.88 4.38
C ALA A 8 -2.62 -21.59 4.90
N THR A 9 -1.46 -20.97 4.68
CA THR A 9 -0.15 -21.39 5.18
C THR A 9 0.47 -20.31 6.04
N LEU A 10 1.14 -20.72 7.11
CA LEU A 10 1.91 -19.89 8.02
C LEU A 10 3.40 -20.20 7.87
N GLU A 11 4.19 -19.16 7.66
CA GLU A 11 5.64 -19.26 7.53
C GLU A 11 6.31 -18.13 8.32
N ILE A 12 7.25 -18.47 9.21
CA ILE A 12 8.17 -17.51 9.80
C ILE A 12 9.56 -17.78 9.21
N SER A 13 10.16 -16.73 8.64
CA SER A 13 11.52 -16.78 8.10
C SER A 13 12.40 -15.77 8.82
N ILE A 14 13.55 -16.19 9.33
CA ILE A 14 14.57 -15.28 9.84
C ILE A 14 15.34 -14.71 8.64
N LYS A 15 15.56 -13.40 8.63
CA LYS A 15 16.38 -12.72 7.63
C LYS A 15 17.77 -12.46 8.18
N PRO A 16 18.80 -12.50 7.32
CA PRO A 16 20.16 -12.20 7.73
C PRO A 16 20.23 -10.79 8.34
N PRO A 17 21.07 -10.58 9.38
CA PRO A 17 21.22 -9.28 10.01
C PRO A 17 21.58 -8.20 9.00
N ARG A 18 21.00 -7.00 9.15
CA ARG A 18 21.34 -5.83 8.33
C ARG A 18 21.65 -4.62 9.21
N GLY A 19 22.45 -3.69 8.69
CA GLY A 19 22.79 -2.43 9.36
C GLY A 19 23.96 -2.52 10.35
N ARG A 20 24.28 -1.37 10.97
CA ARG A 20 25.25 -1.22 12.07
C ARG A 20 24.60 -0.38 13.20
N PRO A 21 24.40 -0.94 14.41
CA PRO A 21 24.64 -2.34 14.78
C PRO A 21 23.75 -3.29 13.98
N SER A 22 24.21 -4.54 13.80
CA SER A 22 23.50 -5.52 12.98
C SER A 22 22.27 -6.04 13.70
N LEU A 23 21.09 -5.79 13.13
CA LEU A 23 19.81 -6.24 13.68
C LEU A 23 19.27 -7.41 12.86
N ALA A 24 19.04 -8.54 13.51
CA ALA A 24 18.29 -9.65 12.93
C ALA A 24 16.79 -9.31 12.93
N TYR A 25 16.07 -9.70 11.87
CA TYR A 25 14.62 -9.54 11.82
C TYR A 25 13.97 -10.76 11.18
N GLY A 26 12.77 -11.09 11.62
CA GLY A 26 11.94 -12.12 11.03
C GLY A 26 10.92 -11.55 10.05
N ARG A 27 10.39 -12.41 9.19
CA ARG A 27 9.18 -12.14 8.40
C ARG A 27 8.22 -13.30 8.55
N THR A 28 7.05 -12.99 9.09
CA THR A 28 5.88 -13.87 9.06
C THR A 28 5.10 -13.64 7.76
N GLN A 29 4.69 -14.72 7.11
CA GLN A 29 3.83 -14.69 5.94
C GLN A 29 2.63 -15.60 6.15
N ILE A 30 1.47 -15.07 5.79
CA ILE A 30 0.22 -15.82 5.68
C ILE A 30 -0.18 -15.77 4.21
N ASN A 31 -0.17 -16.92 3.57
CA ASN A 31 -0.55 -17.07 2.17
C ASN A 31 -1.73 -18.02 2.08
N GLY A 32 -2.55 -17.91 1.04
CA GLY A 32 -3.75 -18.73 0.90
C GLY A 32 -4.80 -18.06 0.04
N ASN A 33 -5.84 -18.82 -0.32
CA ASN A 33 -6.99 -18.33 -1.04
C ASN A 33 -8.16 -18.15 -0.08
N PHE A 34 -8.14 -17.07 0.69
CA PHE A 34 -9.21 -16.70 1.62
C PHE A 34 -9.62 -15.25 1.44
N ASN A 35 -10.86 -14.94 1.79
CA ASN A 35 -11.38 -13.59 1.82
C ASN A 35 -11.00 -12.93 3.16
N PRO A 36 -10.22 -11.82 3.18
CA PRO A 36 -9.91 -11.13 4.43
C PRO A 36 -11.11 -10.52 5.14
N GLY A 37 -12.27 -10.42 4.48
CA GLY A 37 -13.54 -10.03 5.09
C GLY A 37 -14.33 -11.18 5.71
N ASP A 38 -13.84 -12.41 5.63
CA ASP A 38 -14.44 -13.57 6.31
C ASP A 38 -13.89 -13.66 7.74
N GLY A 39 -14.74 -13.30 8.71
CA GLY A 39 -14.37 -13.29 10.12
C GLY A 39 -14.02 -14.68 10.68
N LEU A 40 -14.63 -15.76 10.16
CA LEU A 40 -14.35 -17.12 10.62
C LEU A 40 -13.00 -17.59 10.10
N ALA A 41 -12.71 -17.36 8.81
CA ALA A 41 -11.40 -17.66 8.24
C ALA A 41 -10.29 -16.90 8.96
N MET A 42 -10.48 -15.59 9.20
CA MET A 42 -9.51 -14.77 9.92
C MET A 42 -9.32 -15.22 11.38
N SER A 43 -10.39 -15.67 12.05
CA SER A 43 -10.31 -16.18 13.43
C SER A 43 -9.52 -17.48 13.51
N ARG A 44 -9.74 -18.41 12.57
CA ARG A 44 -8.98 -19.69 12.49
C ARG A 44 -7.51 -19.45 12.20
N ILE A 45 -7.20 -18.53 11.27
CA ILE A 45 -5.83 -18.09 11.02
C ILE A 45 -5.21 -17.53 12.30
N ALA A 46 -5.89 -16.60 12.98
CA ALA A 46 -5.38 -15.97 14.18
C ALA A 46 -5.13 -16.97 15.33
N GLN A 47 -5.98 -17.99 15.49
CA GLN A 47 -5.79 -19.05 16.48
C GLN A 47 -4.50 -19.84 16.22
N LYS A 48 -4.28 -20.29 14.98
CA LYS A 48 -3.06 -21.02 14.58
C LYS A 48 -1.81 -20.14 14.63
N GLU A 49 -1.90 -18.90 14.12
CA GLU A 49 -0.81 -17.93 14.13
C GLU A 49 -0.30 -17.65 15.55
N ARG A 50 -1.21 -17.49 16.52
CA ARG A 50 -0.81 -17.25 17.92
C ARG A 50 0.01 -18.41 18.48
N ALA A 51 -0.47 -19.65 18.33
CA ALA A 51 0.28 -20.83 18.76
C ALA A 51 1.67 -20.86 18.11
N TYR A 52 1.73 -20.64 16.79
CA TYR A 52 2.98 -20.64 16.03
C TYR A 52 3.98 -19.55 16.48
N ILE A 53 3.50 -18.37 16.90
CA ILE A 53 4.36 -17.30 17.47
C ILE A 53 5.02 -17.75 18.77
N TYR A 54 4.26 -18.35 19.70
CA TYR A 54 4.81 -18.82 20.98
C TYR A 54 5.79 -19.98 20.78
N GLU A 55 5.50 -20.89 19.86
CA GLU A 55 6.40 -21.97 19.49
C GLU A 55 7.70 -21.45 18.89
N PHE A 56 7.62 -20.45 18.02
CA PHE A 56 8.79 -19.82 17.43
C PHE A 56 9.64 -19.07 18.47
N ALA A 57 9.03 -18.35 19.41
CA ALA A 57 9.75 -17.70 20.51
C ALA A 57 10.50 -18.73 21.37
N ARG A 58 9.84 -19.86 21.69
CA ARG A 58 10.48 -20.97 22.40
C ARG A 58 11.61 -21.60 21.59
N PHE A 59 11.43 -21.77 20.28
CA PHE A 59 12.47 -22.27 19.39
C PHE A 59 13.71 -21.37 19.42
N LEU A 60 13.54 -20.05 19.33
CA LEU A 60 14.64 -19.09 19.40
C LEU A 60 15.42 -19.26 20.70
N ARG A 61 14.72 -19.29 21.85
CA ARG A 61 15.36 -19.42 23.16
C ARG A 61 16.14 -20.73 23.34
N THR A 62 15.64 -21.83 22.77
CA THR A 62 16.25 -23.16 22.93
C THR A 62 17.37 -23.45 21.92
N HIS A 63 17.30 -22.86 20.72
CA HIS A 63 18.13 -23.30 19.60
C HIS A 63 18.98 -22.21 18.93
N VAL A 64 18.75 -20.93 19.24
CA VAL A 64 19.49 -19.82 18.61
C VAL A 64 20.44 -19.19 19.63
N PRO A 65 21.77 -19.31 19.46
CA PRO A 65 22.73 -18.69 20.35
C PRO A 65 22.50 -17.18 20.50
N GLY A 66 22.51 -16.70 21.73
CA GLY A 66 22.26 -15.29 22.08
C GLY A 66 20.78 -14.94 22.33
N PHE A 67 19.86 -15.90 22.21
CA PHE A 67 18.44 -15.74 22.51
C PHE A 67 18.01 -16.42 23.83
N GLU A 68 18.94 -16.96 24.61
CA GLU A 68 18.66 -17.74 25.83
C GLU A 68 17.87 -16.95 26.88
N GLU A 69 18.16 -15.65 26.99
CA GLU A 69 17.49 -14.70 27.89
C GLU A 69 16.49 -13.80 27.12
N SER A 70 16.04 -14.23 25.93
CA SER A 70 15.06 -13.46 25.15
C SER A 70 13.63 -13.76 25.59
N ASP A 71 12.81 -12.71 25.59
CA ASP A 71 11.38 -12.78 25.90
C ASP A 71 10.52 -12.20 24.77
N LEU A 72 9.31 -12.74 24.64
CA LEU A 72 8.31 -12.23 23.71
C LEU A 72 7.71 -10.93 24.27
N HIS A 73 8.20 -9.79 23.77
CA HIS A 73 7.77 -8.48 24.26
C HIS A 73 6.33 -8.10 23.86
N VAL A 74 5.94 -8.32 22.60
CA VAL A 74 4.62 -7.91 22.10
C VAL A 74 4.14 -8.83 20.98
N VAL A 75 2.83 -9.12 21.02
CA VAL A 75 2.10 -9.77 19.92
C VAL A 75 1.02 -8.81 19.45
N ALA A 76 0.90 -8.62 18.12
CA ALA A 76 -0.16 -7.80 17.57
C ALA A 76 -1.54 -8.34 17.99
N PRO A 77 -2.49 -7.48 18.42
CA PRO A 77 -3.78 -7.95 18.91
C PRO A 77 -4.66 -8.51 17.79
N LEU A 78 -4.44 -8.08 16.54
CA LEU A 78 -5.26 -8.45 15.38
C LEU A 78 -4.41 -9.00 14.25
N THR A 79 -4.84 -10.13 13.69
CA THR A 79 -4.36 -10.64 12.41
C THR A 79 -4.99 -9.83 11.29
N CYS A 80 -4.16 -9.14 10.51
CA CYS A 80 -4.62 -8.26 9.44
C CYS A 80 -4.05 -8.69 8.09
N ALA A 81 -4.90 -8.69 7.06
CA ALA A 81 -4.42 -8.89 5.69
C ALA A 81 -3.81 -7.61 5.13
N ARG A 82 -2.64 -7.74 4.47
CA ARG A 82 -2.05 -6.65 3.68
C ARG A 82 -2.84 -6.34 2.41
N GLY A 83 -3.59 -7.32 1.90
CA GLY A 83 -4.57 -7.18 0.82
C GLY A 83 -6.01 -7.11 1.33
N GLY A 84 -6.97 -7.11 0.42
CA GLY A 84 -8.41 -7.08 0.75
C GLY A 84 -9.22 -6.46 -0.36
N LYS A 85 -10.48 -6.14 -0.07
CA LYS A 85 -11.32 -5.38 -0.99
C LYS A 85 -10.71 -3.99 -1.20
N SER A 86 -10.57 -3.61 -2.45
CA SER A 86 -10.23 -2.26 -2.89
C SER A 86 -11.44 -1.66 -3.61
N LEU A 87 -11.47 -0.34 -3.69
CA LEU A 87 -12.35 0.42 -4.53
C LEU A 87 -12.26 -0.12 -5.97
N GLU A 88 -13.42 -0.24 -6.61
CA GLU A 88 -13.50 -0.34 -8.06
C GLU A 88 -13.36 1.10 -8.60
N SER A 89 -12.11 1.47 -8.92
CA SER A 89 -11.77 2.82 -9.36
C SER A 89 -11.97 3.01 -10.86
N VAL A 90 -12.16 4.26 -11.30
CA VAL A 90 -12.27 4.62 -12.72
C VAL A 90 -11.03 4.18 -13.51
N TYR A 91 -9.87 4.14 -12.87
CA TYR A 91 -8.68 3.51 -13.41
C TYR A 91 -7.91 2.74 -12.33
N ILE A 92 -7.45 1.55 -12.68
CA ILE A 92 -6.62 0.72 -11.80
C ILE A 92 -5.23 0.68 -12.41
N VAL A 93 -4.26 1.35 -11.78
CA VAL A 93 -2.85 1.27 -12.19
C VAL A 93 -2.38 -0.18 -12.05
N THR A 94 -1.84 -0.74 -13.14
CA THR A 94 -1.42 -2.13 -13.24
C THR A 94 0.08 -2.30 -13.03
N ALA A 95 0.54 -3.55 -12.88
CA ALA A 95 1.98 -3.84 -12.87
C ALA A 95 2.64 -3.54 -14.24
N GLU A 96 1.89 -3.63 -15.33
CA GLU A 96 2.37 -3.26 -16.67
C GLU A 96 2.57 -1.75 -16.80
N ASP A 97 1.66 -0.95 -16.25
CA ASP A 97 1.80 0.52 -16.19
C ASP A 97 3.06 0.93 -15.42
N VAL A 98 3.35 0.24 -14.32
CA VAL A 98 4.59 0.44 -13.57
C VAL A 98 5.80 0.04 -14.41
N ALA A 99 5.76 -1.11 -15.07
CA ALA A 99 6.88 -1.62 -15.86
C ALA A 99 7.23 -0.73 -17.06
N ARG A 100 6.23 -0.07 -17.66
CA ARG A 100 6.40 0.84 -18.80
C ARG A 100 6.56 2.31 -18.40
N SER A 101 6.66 2.63 -17.10
CA SER A 101 6.71 4.00 -16.60
C SER A 101 5.59 4.88 -17.16
N ALA A 102 4.34 4.39 -17.07
CA ALA A 102 3.17 5.03 -17.67
C ALA A 102 3.00 6.49 -17.22
N ARG A 103 2.52 7.33 -18.15
CA ARG A 103 2.31 8.77 -17.97
C ARG A 103 0.83 9.10 -18.18
N PHE A 104 0.27 9.90 -17.29
CA PHE A 104 -1.14 10.31 -17.35
C PHE A 104 -1.29 11.84 -17.24
N ASP A 105 -2.23 12.42 -17.97
CA ASP A 105 -2.44 13.88 -17.97
C ASP A 105 -3.00 14.39 -16.64
N ASP A 106 -3.70 13.51 -15.92
CA ASP A 106 -4.27 13.73 -14.59
C ASP A 106 -3.36 13.22 -13.45
N VAL A 107 -2.04 13.14 -13.67
CA VAL A 107 -1.05 12.72 -12.65
C VAL A 107 -1.16 13.55 -11.36
N ILE A 108 -1.15 12.91 -10.20
CA ILE A 108 -1.15 13.56 -8.87
C ILE A 108 0.14 13.31 -8.08
N CYS A 109 0.84 12.22 -8.37
CA CYS A 109 2.19 11.93 -7.86
C CYS A 109 2.91 10.88 -8.71
N ILE A 110 4.23 10.72 -8.51
CA ILE A 110 5.04 9.67 -9.11
C ILE A 110 5.27 8.51 -8.13
N TYR A 111 5.01 7.30 -8.59
CA TYR A 111 5.38 6.05 -7.93
C TYR A 111 6.73 5.52 -8.44
N TYR A 112 7.59 5.14 -7.51
CA TYR A 112 8.90 4.57 -7.71
C TYR A 112 8.91 3.20 -7.06
N ASP A 113 9.16 2.15 -7.84
CA ASP A 113 9.15 0.79 -7.34
C ASP A 113 10.40 0.51 -6.49
N ASP A 114 10.20 -0.07 -5.31
CA ASP A 114 11.26 -0.33 -4.32
C ASP A 114 12.08 -1.58 -4.63
N LYS A 115 11.64 -2.41 -5.59
CA LYS A 115 12.28 -3.69 -5.94
C LYS A 115 12.93 -3.67 -7.31
N LYS A 116 12.37 -2.92 -8.26
CA LYS A 116 12.87 -2.80 -9.62
C LYS A 116 12.99 -1.34 -10.01
N TYR A 117 14.15 -0.94 -10.51
CA TYR A 117 14.33 0.41 -11.01
C TYR A 117 13.64 0.57 -12.37
N TYR A 118 12.67 1.48 -12.42
CA TYR A 118 12.00 1.92 -13.65
C TYR A 118 12.30 3.40 -13.85
N PRO A 119 13.03 3.79 -14.93
CA PRO A 119 13.41 5.18 -15.15
C PRO A 119 12.22 6.14 -15.10
N GLY A 120 12.33 7.18 -14.28
CA GLY A 120 11.32 8.21 -14.09
C GLY A 120 10.04 7.78 -13.37
N GLY A 121 9.97 6.55 -12.85
CA GLY A 121 8.79 6.05 -12.13
C GLY A 121 7.52 5.97 -12.99
N CYS A 122 6.40 5.63 -12.36
CA CYS A 122 5.08 5.51 -12.97
C CYS A 122 4.14 6.54 -12.35
N ASP A 123 3.32 7.18 -13.17
CA ASP A 123 2.36 8.15 -12.68
C ASP A 123 1.23 7.47 -11.91
N ILE A 124 0.78 8.11 -10.84
CA ILE A 124 -0.50 7.82 -10.19
C ILE A 124 -1.51 8.85 -10.68
N PRO A 125 -2.54 8.47 -11.45
CA PRO A 125 -3.55 9.39 -11.96
C PRO A 125 -4.64 9.69 -10.92
N TYR A 126 -5.19 10.91 -10.91
CA TYR A 126 -6.28 11.33 -10.03
C TYR A 126 -7.49 10.39 -10.13
N ARG A 127 -7.82 9.94 -11.35
CA ARG A 127 -8.97 9.06 -11.58
C ARG A 127 -8.86 7.70 -10.88
N MET A 128 -7.68 7.32 -10.39
CA MET A 128 -7.50 6.15 -9.53
C MET A 128 -8.17 6.31 -8.16
N LEU A 129 -8.36 7.55 -7.68
CA LEU A 129 -9.01 7.83 -6.40
C LEU A 129 -10.54 7.83 -6.48
N LEU A 130 -11.12 7.76 -7.69
CA LEU A 130 -12.55 7.93 -7.95
C LEU A 130 -13.27 6.58 -8.08
N PRO A 131 -14.37 6.32 -7.34
CA PRO A 131 -15.21 5.14 -7.54
C PRO A 131 -15.94 5.18 -8.88
N VAL A 132 -16.14 4.02 -9.52
CA VAL A 132 -16.98 3.91 -10.72
C VAL A 132 -18.45 4.24 -10.41
N LYS A 133 -18.98 3.72 -9.31
CA LYS A 133 -20.45 3.65 -9.05
C LYS A 133 -20.98 4.63 -8.02
N VAL A 134 -20.11 5.31 -7.28
CA VAL A 134 -20.49 6.17 -6.15
C VAL A 134 -19.97 7.58 -6.37
N ASP A 135 -20.84 8.56 -6.17
CA ASP A 135 -20.53 9.99 -6.18
C ASP A 135 -20.14 10.50 -4.79
N GLY A 136 -19.49 11.66 -4.71
CA GLY A 136 -19.08 12.28 -3.44
C GLY A 136 -17.98 11.56 -2.65
N LEU A 137 -17.43 10.45 -3.18
CA LEU A 137 -16.45 9.62 -2.49
C LEU A 137 -15.07 9.68 -3.15
N LEU A 138 -14.02 9.79 -2.33
CA LEU A 138 -12.63 9.61 -2.73
C LEU A 138 -12.00 8.50 -1.88
N ALA A 139 -11.23 7.61 -2.51
CA ALA A 139 -10.42 6.62 -1.81
C ALA A 139 -8.94 6.88 -2.06
N ALA A 140 -8.11 6.68 -1.04
CA ALA A 140 -6.65 6.83 -1.14
C ALA A 140 -5.94 5.72 -0.37
N GLY A 141 -4.70 5.44 -0.75
CA GLY A 141 -3.90 4.40 -0.09
C GLY A 141 -4.46 3.00 -0.35
N LYS A 142 -4.47 2.13 0.68
CA LYS A 142 -4.85 0.71 0.52
C LYS A 142 -6.24 0.54 -0.13
N SER A 143 -7.19 1.44 0.15
CA SER A 143 -8.54 1.37 -0.40
C SER A 143 -8.59 1.68 -1.90
N ALA A 144 -7.67 2.45 -2.46
CA ALA A 144 -7.61 2.73 -3.91
C ALA A 144 -6.75 1.72 -4.70
N VAL A 145 -6.06 0.80 -4.01
CA VAL A 145 -5.04 -0.05 -4.61
C VAL A 145 -5.51 -1.50 -4.71
N LYS A 146 -5.81 -1.95 -5.94
CA LYS A 146 -6.04 -3.37 -6.22
C LYS A 146 -4.70 -4.13 -6.24
N ARG A 147 -4.70 -5.38 -5.76
CA ARG A 147 -3.49 -6.21 -5.70
C ARG A 147 -2.94 -6.44 -7.12
N GLY A 148 -1.73 -5.96 -7.38
CA GLY A 148 -1.01 -6.11 -8.65
C GLY A 148 0.37 -5.46 -8.53
N PRO A 149 0.44 -4.11 -8.55
CA PRO A 149 1.65 -3.36 -8.18
C PRO A 149 1.66 -2.98 -6.68
N GLN A 150 2.85 -2.77 -6.09
CA GLN A 150 3.00 -2.41 -4.67
C GLN A 150 2.94 -0.89 -4.41
N ILE A 151 2.04 -0.18 -5.10
CA ILE A 151 1.87 1.29 -5.04
C ILE A 151 1.42 1.86 -3.69
N ARG A 152 1.24 1.00 -2.68
CA ARG A 152 0.89 1.33 -1.29
C ARG A 152 2.12 1.54 -0.39
N GLN A 153 3.23 2.00 -0.96
CA GLN A 153 4.41 2.45 -0.20
C GLN A 153 4.06 3.72 0.60
N ARG A 154 4.67 3.92 1.78
CA ARG A 154 4.27 4.98 2.73
C ARG A 154 4.17 6.37 2.08
N TYR A 155 5.20 6.78 1.35
CA TYR A 155 5.23 8.10 0.71
C TYR A 155 4.13 8.24 -0.35
N CYS A 156 3.91 7.21 -1.18
CA CYS A 156 2.88 7.22 -2.21
C CYS A 156 1.47 7.31 -1.59
N VAL A 157 1.23 6.61 -0.48
CA VAL A 157 -0.01 6.71 0.30
C VAL A 157 -0.21 8.11 0.88
N GLN A 158 0.85 8.75 1.38
CA GLN A 158 0.79 10.13 1.87
C GLN A 158 0.43 11.11 0.75
N LEU A 159 1.05 10.99 -0.43
CA LEU A 159 0.77 11.83 -1.59
C LEU A 159 -0.65 11.63 -2.13
N MET A 160 -1.13 10.38 -2.21
CA MET A 160 -2.54 10.11 -2.54
C MET A 160 -3.51 10.73 -1.53
N GLY A 161 -3.18 10.68 -0.23
CA GLY A 161 -3.98 11.31 0.82
C GLY A 161 -4.01 12.84 0.70
N GLN A 162 -2.87 13.45 0.38
CA GLN A 162 -2.79 14.89 0.10
C GLN A 162 -3.64 15.26 -1.11
N ALA A 163 -3.52 14.52 -2.23
CA ALA A 163 -4.34 14.72 -3.42
C ALA A 163 -5.84 14.59 -3.12
N ALA A 164 -6.25 13.55 -2.39
CA ALA A 164 -7.65 13.35 -1.99
C ALA A 164 -8.18 14.52 -1.15
N ARG A 165 -7.40 15.02 -0.19
CA ARG A 165 -7.79 16.18 0.63
C ARG A 165 -7.96 17.45 -0.21
N VAL A 166 -6.99 17.75 -1.07
CA VAL A 166 -7.07 18.95 -1.93
C VAL A 166 -8.25 18.84 -2.87
N ALA A 167 -8.45 17.68 -3.49
CA ALA A 167 -9.58 17.43 -4.38
C ALA A 167 -10.93 17.61 -3.67
N ALA A 168 -11.09 17.05 -2.47
CA ALA A 168 -12.29 17.24 -1.67
C ALA A 168 -12.53 18.72 -1.32
N SER A 169 -11.47 19.45 -0.95
CA SER A 169 -11.57 20.89 -0.63
C SER A 169 -12.01 21.72 -1.84
N LEU A 170 -11.45 21.44 -3.02
CA LEU A 170 -11.82 22.13 -4.26
C LEU A 170 -13.22 21.76 -4.73
N ALA A 171 -13.61 20.49 -4.60
CA ALA A 171 -14.96 20.00 -4.91
C ALA A 171 -16.02 20.77 -4.10
N VAL A 172 -15.83 20.90 -2.79
CA VAL A 172 -16.72 21.69 -1.91
C VAL A 172 -16.73 23.16 -2.30
N LYS A 173 -15.55 23.77 -2.48
CA LYS A 173 -15.40 25.19 -2.85
C LYS A 173 -16.14 25.53 -4.15
N ASN A 174 -15.99 24.66 -5.16
CA ASN A 174 -16.54 24.89 -6.49
C ASN A 174 -17.97 24.33 -6.64
N ARG A 175 -18.51 23.70 -5.58
CA ARG A 175 -19.83 23.04 -5.58
C ARG A 175 -19.98 22.00 -6.70
N VAL A 176 -18.93 21.20 -6.89
CA VAL A 176 -18.89 20.10 -7.88
C VAL A 176 -18.59 18.79 -7.18
N GLU A 177 -19.03 17.68 -7.78
CA GLU A 177 -18.61 16.35 -7.34
C GLU A 177 -17.11 16.11 -7.62
N PRO A 178 -16.39 15.28 -6.83
CA PRO A 178 -14.97 15.01 -7.06
C PRO A 178 -14.64 14.52 -8.48
N ARG A 179 -15.56 13.81 -9.13
CA ARG A 179 -15.39 13.33 -10.52
C ARG A 179 -15.50 14.42 -11.58
N HIS A 180 -16.14 15.54 -11.24
CA HIS A 180 -16.31 16.71 -12.12
C HIS A 180 -15.32 17.83 -11.77
N LEU A 181 -14.35 17.55 -10.90
CA LEU A 181 -13.32 18.51 -10.54
C LEU A 181 -12.42 18.81 -11.74
N GLU A 182 -12.11 20.10 -11.93
CA GLU A 182 -11.11 20.53 -12.88
C GLU A 182 -9.72 20.11 -12.38
N VAL A 183 -9.12 19.11 -13.03
CA VAL A 183 -7.91 18.47 -12.53
C VAL A 183 -6.70 19.39 -12.61
N ARG A 184 -6.67 20.40 -13.51
CA ARG A 184 -5.58 21.39 -13.51
C ARG A 184 -5.54 22.22 -12.25
N GLU A 185 -6.67 22.66 -11.69
CA GLU A 185 -6.72 23.40 -10.42
C GLU A 185 -6.16 22.54 -9.28
N LEU A 186 -6.51 21.24 -9.27
CA LEU A 186 -5.94 20.27 -8.34
C LEU A 186 -4.42 20.16 -8.51
N GLN A 187 -3.93 19.91 -9.73
CA GLN A 187 -2.51 19.73 -9.99
C GLN A 187 -1.69 20.99 -9.72
N LYS A 188 -2.21 22.19 -10.03
CA LYS A 188 -1.58 23.47 -9.67
C LYS A 188 -1.43 23.61 -8.15
N THR A 189 -2.46 23.25 -7.41
CA THR A 189 -2.45 23.27 -5.95
C THR A 189 -1.48 22.21 -5.38
N LEU A 190 -1.42 21.01 -5.97
CA LEU A 190 -0.47 19.99 -5.55
C LEU A 190 0.97 20.38 -5.85
N HIS A 191 1.22 21.01 -7.00
CA HIS A 191 2.55 21.52 -7.32
C HIS A 191 2.98 22.60 -6.32
N SER A 192 2.12 23.56 -5.97
CA SER A 192 2.47 24.61 -5.01
C SER A 192 2.79 24.05 -3.62
N LEU A 193 2.24 22.87 -3.28
CA LEU A 193 2.53 22.12 -2.06
C LEU A 193 3.72 21.14 -2.20
N GLY A 194 4.43 21.14 -3.33
CA GLY A 194 5.64 20.34 -3.54
C GLY A 194 5.41 18.89 -3.99
N SER A 195 4.22 18.53 -4.48
CA SER A 195 4.00 17.17 -5.03
C SER A 195 4.79 16.97 -6.32
N GLU A 196 5.60 15.91 -6.36
CA GLU A 196 6.35 15.53 -7.55
C GLU A 196 5.43 14.87 -8.59
N MET A 197 5.33 15.47 -9.78
CA MET A 197 4.49 14.99 -10.90
C MET A 197 5.26 14.83 -12.23
N GLY A 198 6.60 14.89 -12.17
CA GLY A 198 7.50 14.75 -13.31
C GLY A 198 8.31 16.02 -13.62
N MET A 199 9.05 15.98 -14.73
CA MET A 199 9.95 17.07 -15.14
C MET A 199 9.20 18.36 -15.49
N GLU A 200 9.82 19.51 -15.24
CA GLU A 200 9.27 20.85 -15.50
C GLU A 200 8.74 21.01 -16.93
N THR A 201 9.48 20.51 -17.93
CA THR A 201 9.09 20.56 -19.35
C THR A 201 7.75 19.86 -19.61
N ARG A 202 7.46 18.77 -18.90
CA ARG A 202 6.19 18.07 -18.97
C ARG A 202 5.10 18.85 -18.23
N LEU A 203 5.40 19.39 -17.06
CA LEU A 203 4.44 20.18 -16.28
C LEU A 203 3.98 21.43 -17.06
N ARG A 204 4.86 22.06 -17.83
CA ARG A 204 4.53 23.16 -18.78
C ARG A 204 3.61 22.70 -19.91
N LYS A 205 3.93 21.57 -20.57
CA LYS A 205 3.07 20.99 -21.63
C LYS A 205 1.69 20.64 -21.12
N LEU A 206 1.64 20.16 -19.88
CA LEU A 206 0.41 19.87 -19.18
C LEU A 206 -0.35 21.18 -18.89
N GLY A 207 0.33 22.27 -18.53
CA GLY A 207 -0.27 23.54 -18.12
C GLY A 207 -0.41 23.69 -16.60
N ILE A 208 0.41 22.95 -15.85
CA ILE A 208 0.51 23.04 -14.38
C ILE A 208 1.30 24.29 -13.98
N ILE A 209 2.31 24.65 -14.77
CA ILE A 209 3.20 25.81 -14.61
C ILE A 209 3.49 26.48 -15.94
#